data_AF-E0QRB7-F1
#
_entry.id   AF-E0QRB7-F1
#
_cell.length_a   1.000
_cell.length_b   1.000
_cell.length_c   1.000
_cell.angle_alpha   90.00
_cell.angle_beta   90.00
_cell.angle_gamma   90.00
#
_symmetry.space_group_name_H-M   'P 1'
#
loop_
_entity.id
_entity.type
_entity.pdbx_description
1 polymer ?
#
loop_
_entity_poly.entity_id
_entity_poly.type
_entity_poly.pdbx_seq_one_letter_code
_entity_poly.pdbx_strand_id
1 'polypeptide(L)'
;MRGEPETRAVLQHMYEKKVITKEELEDMNSLIDDDGTFAAHAGISAVVENSPKDIPADVLDEILALKPFFDEEYYQDILDALVEKERKRREAVAASIVFE
;
A
#
# COMPACT_ATOMS: atom_id res chain seq x y z
N MET A 1 -18.21 2.61 9.74
CA MET A 1 -18.49 2.53 8.28
C MET A 1 -18.06 1.16 7.74
N ARG A 2 -18.29 0.86 6.46
CA ARG A 2 -17.83 -0.43 5.89
C ARG A 2 -16.31 -0.40 5.73
N GLY A 3 -15.63 -1.50 6.07
CA GLY A 3 -14.20 -1.64 5.83
C GLY A 3 -13.28 -1.04 6.88
N GLU A 4 -13.78 -0.36 7.92
CA GLU A 4 -12.89 0.22 8.95
C GLU A 4 -12.12 -0.84 9.75
N PRO A 5 -12.75 -1.93 10.27
CA PRO A 5 -12.01 -2.96 10.98
C PRO A 5 -10.92 -3.60 10.11
N GLU A 6 -11.24 -3.86 8.85
CA GLU A 6 -10.31 -4.41 7.87
C GLU A 6 -9.16 -3.44 7.58
N THR A 7 -9.47 -2.17 7.32
CA THR A 7 -8.46 -1.13 7.05
C THR A 7 -7.53 -0.94 8.25
N ARG A 8 -8.06 -0.88 9.47
CA ARG A 8 -7.25 -0.77 10.70
C ARG A 8 -6.36 -2.00 10.92
N ALA A 9 -6.84 -3.20 10.61
CA ALA A 9 -6.04 -4.42 10.70
C ALA A 9 -4.86 -4.38 9.71
N VAL A 10 -5.11 -3.97 8.46
CA VAL A 10 -4.05 -3.81 7.45
C VAL A 10 -3.03 -2.74 7.87
N LEU A 11 -3.47 -1.58 8.34
CA LEU A 11 -2.57 -0.53 8.84
C LEU A 11 -1.69 -1.02 10.00
N GLN A 12 -2.28 -1.75 10.95
CA GLN A 12 -1.54 -2.35 12.05
C GLN A 12 -0.47 -3.33 11.54
N HIS A 13 -0.80 -4.16 10.56
CA HIS A 13 0.15 -5.12 10.00
C HIS A 13 1.25 -4.42 9.18
N MET A 14 0.91 -3.37 8.43
CA MET A 14 1.89 -2.50 7.75
C MET A 14 2.90 -1.91 8.75
N TYR A 15 2.44 -1.46 9.92
CA TYR A 15 3.31 -0.97 10.98
C TYR A 15 4.21 -2.06 11.58
N GLU A 16 3.65 -3.23 11.90
CA GLU A 16 4.40 -4.37 12.45
C GLU A 16 5.53 -4.84 11.50
N LYS A 17 5.27 -4.74 10.20
CA LYS A 17 6.24 -5.07 9.13
C LYS A 17 7.15 -3.91 8.75
N LYS A 18 7.02 -2.76 9.43
CA LYS A 18 7.83 -1.54 9.22
C LYS A 18 7.69 -0.97 7.81
N VAL A 19 6.53 -1.16 7.18
CA VAL A 19 6.14 -0.52 5.92
C VAL A 19 5.80 0.94 6.16
N ILE A 20 5.07 1.21 7.25
CA ILE A 20 4.76 2.56 7.74
C ILE A 20 5.33 2.79 9.13
N THR A 21 5.50 4.05 9.48
CA THR A 21 5.88 4.52 10.80
C THR A 21 4.70 4.47 11.77
N LYS A 22 5.00 4.64 13.07
CA LYS A 22 3.97 4.76 14.09
C LYS A 22 3.12 6.03 13.92
N GLU A 23 3.74 7.14 13.50
CA GLU A 23 3.04 8.40 13.25
C GLU A 23 2.06 8.25 12.08
N GLU A 24 2.49 7.68 10.95
CA GLU A 24 1.59 7.39 9.82
C GLU A 24 0.44 6.45 10.21
N LEU A 25 0.69 5.45 11.07
CA LEU A 25 -0.37 4.60 11.63
C LEU A 25 -1.37 5.41 12.46
N GLU A 26 -0.89 6.27 13.36
CA GLU A 26 -1.75 7.10 14.23
C GLU A 26 -2.55 8.11 13.40
N ASP A 27 -1.92 8.76 12.43
CA ASP A 27 -2.56 9.70 11.51
C ASP A 27 -3.67 9.04 10.68
N MET A 28 -3.37 7.90 10.04
CA MET A 28 -4.38 7.19 9.25
C MET A 28 -5.51 6.64 10.11
N ASN A 29 -5.24 6.22 11.35
CA ASN A 29 -6.28 5.83 12.30
C ASN A 29 -7.17 7.01 12.70
N SER A 30 -6.60 8.21 12.86
CA SER A 30 -7.37 9.43 13.14
C SER A 30 -8.25 9.82 11.96
N LEU A 31 -7.75 9.70 10.73
CA LEU A 31 -8.54 9.93 9.52
C LEU A 31 -9.74 8.98 9.45
N ILE A 32 -9.57 7.72 9.87
CA ILE A 32 -10.68 6.76 9.98
C ILE A 32 -11.77 7.24 10.94
N ASP A 33 -11.39 7.87 12.05
CA ASP A 33 -12.35 8.40 13.01
C ASP A 33 -13.07 9.67 12.50
N ASP A 34 -12.40 10.46 11.64
CA ASP A 34 -12.90 11.77 11.15
C ASP A 34 -13.74 11.66 9.87
N ASP A 35 -13.26 10.95 8.84
CA ASP A 35 -13.87 10.88 7.51
C ASP A 35 -14.20 9.46 7.02
N GLY A 36 -13.93 8.46 7.86
CA GLY A 36 -14.05 7.06 7.48
C GLY A 36 -12.83 6.53 6.75
N THR A 37 -13.00 5.54 5.89
CA THR A 37 -11.84 4.88 5.29
C THR A 37 -11.20 5.67 4.14
N PHE A 38 -11.81 6.77 3.68
CA PHE A 38 -11.43 7.42 2.42
C PHE A 38 -10.02 8.00 2.46
N ALA A 39 -9.70 8.88 3.41
CA ALA A 39 -8.36 9.47 3.45
C ALA A 39 -7.29 8.45 3.91
N ALA A 40 -7.67 7.46 4.71
CA ALA A 40 -6.77 6.36 5.05
C ALA A 40 -6.41 5.49 3.82
N HIS A 41 -7.36 5.25 2.91
CA HIS A 41 -7.12 4.55 1.65
C HIS A 41 -6.20 5.34 0.72
N ALA A 42 -6.38 6.66 0.62
CA ALA A 42 -5.46 7.53 -0.09
C ALA A 42 -4.03 7.42 0.48
N GLY A 43 -3.90 7.39 1.81
CA GLY A 43 -2.62 7.18 2.49
C GLY A 43 -1.98 5.83 2.15
N ILE A 44 -2.75 4.74 2.16
CA ILE A 44 -2.26 3.41 1.77
C ILE A 44 -1.78 3.41 0.31
N SER A 45 -2.54 4.01 -0.62
CA SER A 45 -2.12 4.13 -2.03
C SER A 45 -0.78 4.85 -2.15
N ALA A 46 -0.66 6.01 -1.49
CA ALA A 46 0.57 6.80 -1.50
C ALA A 46 1.77 6.03 -0.92
N VAL A 47 1.56 5.21 0.11
CA VAL A 47 2.61 4.32 0.65
C VAL A 47 3.02 3.27 -0.39
N VAL A 48 2.07 2.64 -1.09
CA VAL A 48 2.38 1.66 -2.13
C VAL A 48 3.15 2.29 -3.29
N GLU A 49 2.73 3.47 -3.75
CA GLU A 49 3.38 4.21 -4.83
C GLU A 49 4.81 4.62 -4.46
N ASN A 50 4.96 5.27 -3.31
CA ASN A 50 6.18 5.98 -2.96
C ASN A 50 7.15 5.17 -2.10
N SER A 51 6.75 3.99 -1.59
CA SER A 51 7.64 3.20 -0.75
C SER A 51 8.93 2.87 -1.51
N PRO A 52 10.10 3.29 -0.99
CA PRO A 52 11.40 2.95 -1.56
C PRO A 52 11.80 1.49 -1.29
N LYS A 53 11.02 0.79 -0.45
CA LYS A 53 11.21 -0.61 -0.08
C LYS A 53 10.12 -1.47 -0.69
N ASP A 54 10.49 -2.73 -0.94
CA ASP A 54 9.52 -3.74 -1.29
C ASP A 54 8.56 -3.97 -0.12
N ILE A 55 7.26 -3.90 -0.41
CA ILE A 55 6.22 -4.25 0.54
C ILE A 55 6.21 -5.78 0.66
N PRO A 56 6.24 -6.34 1.88
CA PRO A 56 6.11 -7.78 2.08
C PRO A 56 4.84 -8.34 1.41
N ALA A 57 4.95 -9.51 0.79
CA ALA A 57 3.85 -10.08 -0.01
C ALA A 57 2.57 -10.29 0.81
N ASP A 58 2.69 -10.69 2.07
CA ASP A 58 1.56 -10.86 2.99
C ASP A 58 0.81 -9.53 3.24
N VAL A 59 1.54 -8.44 3.47
CA VAL A 59 0.95 -7.11 3.61
C VAL A 59 0.32 -6.63 2.30
N LEU A 60 0.97 -6.92 1.16
CA LEU A 60 0.45 -6.52 -0.14
C LEU A 60 -0.87 -7.23 -0.47
N ASP A 61 -0.95 -8.54 -0.21
CA ASP A 61 -2.16 -9.32 -0.42
C ASP A 61 -3.33 -8.79 0.42
N GLU A 62 -3.05 -8.37 1.66
CA GLU A 62 -4.03 -7.74 2.54
C GLU A 62 -4.49 -6.37 2.04
N ILE A 63 -3.57 -5.53 1.55
CA ILE A 63 -3.92 -4.26 0.92
C ILE A 63 -4.82 -4.49 -0.29
N LEU A 64 -4.50 -5.46 -1.15
CA LEU A 64 -5.32 -5.80 -2.32
C LEU A 64 -6.69 -6.38 -1.92
N ALA A 65 -6.79 -7.09 -0.80
CA ALA A 65 -8.05 -7.60 -0.28
C ALA A 65 -9.02 -6.49 0.17
N LEU A 66 -8.53 -5.27 0.42
CA LEU A 66 -9.37 -4.10 0.71
C LEU A 66 -10.08 -3.54 -0.54
N LYS A 67 -9.88 -4.10 -1.74
CA LYS A 67 -10.55 -3.68 -2.99
C LYS A 67 -12.05 -3.34 -2.84
N PRO A 68 -12.87 -4.09 -2.09
CA PRO A 68 -14.30 -3.77 -1.94
C PRO A 68 -14.60 -2.47 -1.19
N PHE A 69 -13.60 -1.92 -0.49
CA PHE A 69 -13.70 -0.73 0.34
C PHE A 69 -12.99 0.49 -0.26
N PHE A 70 -12.03 0.27 -1.14
CA PHE A 70 -11.33 1.32 -1.88
C PHE A 70 -12.28 2.06 -2.82
N ASP A 71 -12.02 3.36 -2.99
CA ASP A 71 -12.43 4.05 -4.21
C ASP A 71 -11.69 3.44 -5.42
N GLU A 72 -12.36 3.39 -6.58
CA GLU A 72 -11.80 2.77 -7.78
C GLU A 72 -10.51 3.45 -8.24
N GLU A 73 -10.39 4.76 -8.05
CA GLU A 73 -9.19 5.53 -8.41
C GLU A 73 -7.98 5.08 -7.58
N TYR A 74 -8.09 5.06 -6.25
CA TYR A 74 -7.01 4.63 -5.36
C TYR A 74 -6.61 3.17 -5.57
N TYR A 75 -7.57 2.30 -5.87
CA TYR A 75 -7.23 0.91 -6.16
C TYR A 75 -6.46 0.79 -7.48
N GLN A 76 -6.79 1.59 -8.49
CA GLN A 76 -6.08 1.60 -9.76
C GLN A 76 -4.66 2.15 -9.61
N ASP A 77 -4.47 3.21 -8.82
CA ASP A 77 -3.16 3.79 -8.52
C ASP A 77 -2.22 2.76 -7.87
N ILE A 78 -2.74 1.96 -6.92
CA ILE A 78 -2.02 0.82 -6.32
C ILE A 78 -1.57 -0.17 -7.40
N LEU A 79 -2.46 -0.58 -8.30
CA LEU A 79 -2.13 -1.55 -9.35
C LEU A 79 -1.08 -1.01 -10.33
N ASP A 80 -1.22 0.24 -10.75
CA ASP A 80 -0.29 0.88 -11.69
C ASP A 80 1.10 1.01 -11.06
N ALA A 81 1.18 1.37 -9.78
CA ALA A 81 2.43 1.40 -9.02
C ALA A 81 3.12 0.03 -8.96
N LEU A 82 2.37 -1.05 -8.75
CA LEU A 82 2.91 -2.41 -8.69
C LEU A 82 3.43 -2.86 -10.06
N VAL A 83 2.70 -2.58 -11.14
CA VAL A 83 3.13 -2.89 -12.52
C VAL A 83 4.41 -2.15 -12.86
N GLU A 84 4.49 -0.87 -12.53
CA GLU A 84 5.66 -0.04 -12.78
C GLU A 84 6.88 -0.51 -11.97
N LYS A 85 6.68 -0.92 -10.71
CA LYS A 85 7.74 -1.52 -9.87
C LYS A 85 8.24 -2.84 -10.46
N GLU A 86 7.34 -3.72 -10.92
CA GLU A 86 7.71 -4.96 -11.62
C GLU A 86 8.48 -4.72 -12.91
N ARG A 87 8.05 -3.74 -13.72
CA ARG A 87 8.75 -3.36 -14.95
C ARG A 87 10.18 -2.92 -14.66
N LYS A 88 10.36 -2.01 -13.70
CA LYS A 88 11.68 -1.54 -13.25
C LYS A 88 12.57 -2.68 -12.73
N ARG A 89 12.00 -3.62 -11.96
CA ARG A 89 12.72 -4.81 -11.48
C ARG A 89 13.23 -5.67 -12.64
N ARG A 90 12.40 -5.93 -13.65
CA ARG A 90 12.80 -6.71 -14.84
C ARG A 90 13.87 -6.01 -15.68
N GLU A 91 13.76 -4.69 -15.85
CA GLU A 91 14.76 -3.89 -16.57
C GLU A 91 16.12 -3.93 -15.86
N ALA A 92 16.14 -3.80 -14.52
CA ALA A 92 17.36 -3.90 -13.74
C ALA A 92 18.03 -5.29 -13.85
N VAL A 93 17.24 -6.36 -13.83
CA VAL A 93 17.73 -7.74 -14.03
C VAL A 93 18.30 -7.93 -15.43
N ALA A 94 17.58 -7.47 -16.47
CA ALA A 94 18.04 -7.56 -17.85
C ALA A 94 19.35 -6.78 -18.07
N ALA A 95 19.47 -5.58 -17.49
CA ALA A 95 20.69 -4.80 -17.54
C ALA A 95 21.88 -5.53 -16.86
N SER A 96 21.65 -6.23 -15.75
CA SER A 96 22.71 -6.97 -15.06
C SER A 96 23.23 -8.18 -15.85
N ILE A 97 22.39 -8.83 -16.65
CA ILE A 97 22.76 -10.02 -17.45
C ILE A 97 23.58 -9.63 -18.69
N VAL A 98 23.41 -8.43 -19.23
CA VAL A 98 24.11 -7.98 -20.46
C VAL A 98 25.57 -7.56 -20.19
N PHE A 99 25.97 -7.39 -18.92
CA PHE A 99 27.34 -7.00 -18.53
C PHE A 99 28.22 -8.18 -18.05
N GLU A 100 27.74 -9.42 -18.13
CA GLU A 100 28.54 -10.65 -17.92
C GLU A 100 28.93 -11.32 -19.26
#